data_AF-A0A7C4FEF7-F1
#
_entry.id   AF-A0A7C4FEF7-F1
#
_cell.length_a   1.000
_cell.length_b   1.000
_cell.length_c   1.000
_cell.angle_alpha   90.00
_cell.angle_beta   90.00
_cell.angle_gamma   90.00
#
_symmetry.space_group_name_H-M   'P 1'
#
loop_
_entity.id
_entity.type
_entity.pdbx_description
1 polymer ?
#
loop_
_entity_poly.entity_id
_entity_poly.type
_entity_poly.pdbx_seq_one_letter_code
_entity_poly.pdbx_strand_id
1 'polypeptide(L)'
;MERVLLEQKSRKELLDYIVSSGSRAREKIAEAERLLSFVRSRVEGNPRLKELLGRLTESLWIPDPPLPGSAEEIGKRLEEYEKHLDTLLEKLKALSLAVEVLERVLPEVDKLKERLERWAQVMRDVSPPLHLELSKFLARLNRVLQGLPSLEVEKGAEVLKSLLESGEQLEAKARAEYNKSVGLLMNEVISVRELLGKALSVSYPHDRFELEEGMKKLSEVERLLQELKKTPAPFSPPQVHAELARIRALASQRLSEAVKPSEAAVLEAYSKLAAGGEHRLYLLHELVESVSRRSGATLEETLAMLYELSKKGLIKPLVKVS
;
A
#
# COMPACT_ATOMS: atom_id res chain seq x y z
N MET A 1 -14.03 -40.05 45.26
CA MET A 1 -14.76 -40.09 46.55
C MET A 1 -15.97 -39.14 46.59
N GLU A 2 -16.49 -38.65 45.46
CA GLU A 2 -17.79 -37.94 45.41
C GLU A 2 -18.99 -38.87 45.17
N ARG A 3 -18.74 -40.15 44.84
CA ARG A 3 -19.76 -41.15 44.49
C ARG A 3 -20.62 -41.65 45.65
N VAL A 4 -20.26 -41.36 46.90
CA VAL A 4 -20.98 -41.83 48.11
C VAL A 4 -21.74 -40.69 48.82
N LEU A 5 -21.50 -39.43 48.43
CA LEU A 5 -22.11 -38.26 49.09
C LEU A 5 -23.52 -37.92 48.59
N LEU A 6 -24.07 -38.70 47.66
CA LEU A 6 -25.47 -38.56 47.21
C LEU A 6 -26.41 -39.58 47.88
N GLU A 7 -25.89 -40.66 48.49
CA GLU A 7 -26.71 -41.74 49.08
C GLU A 7 -27.23 -41.42 50.49
N GLN A 8 -26.86 -40.27 51.09
CA GLN A 8 -27.34 -39.84 52.40
C GLN A 8 -27.73 -38.37 52.46
N LYS A 9 -28.15 -37.77 51.35
CA LYS A 9 -28.72 -36.42 51.43
C LYS A 9 -30.13 -36.49 52.00
N SER A 10 -30.39 -35.74 53.07
CA SER A 10 -31.75 -35.60 53.55
C SER A 10 -32.64 -35.05 52.42
N ARG A 11 -33.94 -35.38 52.41
CA ARG A 11 -34.88 -34.83 51.39
C ARG A 11 -34.78 -33.30 51.28
N LYS A 12 -34.41 -32.62 52.37
CA LYS A 12 -34.16 -31.18 52.42
C LYS A 12 -32.92 -30.75 51.63
N GLU A 13 -31.80 -31.45 51.78
CA GLU A 13 -30.55 -31.16 51.04
C GLU A 13 -30.65 -31.43 49.55
N LEU A 14 -31.45 -32.43 49.14
CA LEU A 14 -31.76 -32.66 47.73
C LEU A 14 -32.62 -31.53 47.15
N LEU A 15 -33.60 -31.04 47.90
CA LEU A 15 -34.42 -29.89 47.51
C LEU A 15 -33.59 -28.60 47.41
N ASP A 16 -32.72 -28.33 48.39
CA ASP A 16 -31.83 -27.16 48.39
C ASP A 16 -30.84 -27.21 47.19
N TYR A 17 -30.33 -28.40 46.86
CA TYR A 17 -29.50 -28.61 45.67
C TYR A 17 -30.27 -28.34 44.37
N ILE A 18 -31.50 -28.86 44.24
CA ILE A 18 -32.34 -28.62 43.06
C ILE A 18 -32.68 -27.12 42.91
N VAL A 19 -32.97 -26.42 44.01
CA VAL A 19 -33.27 -24.97 43.99
C VAL A 19 -32.04 -24.15 43.58
N SER A 20 -30.87 -24.45 44.12
CA SER A 20 -29.63 -23.75 43.77
C SER A 20 -29.18 -23.99 42.33
N SER A 21 -29.26 -25.23 41.84
CA SER A 21 -29.02 -25.56 40.44
C SER A 21 -30.06 -24.95 39.50
N GLY A 22 -31.35 -24.96 39.88
CA GLY A 22 -32.40 -24.28 39.11
C GLY A 22 -32.17 -22.77 38.99
N SER A 23 -31.69 -22.13 40.07
CA SER A 23 -31.35 -20.70 40.06
C SER A 23 -30.17 -20.41 39.13
N ARG A 24 -29.10 -21.21 39.17
CA ARG A 24 -27.94 -21.08 38.27
C ARG A 24 -28.30 -21.32 36.81
N ALA A 25 -29.10 -22.34 36.52
CA ALA A 25 -29.61 -22.60 35.18
C ALA A 25 -30.44 -21.42 34.65
N ARG A 26 -31.28 -20.82 35.50
CA ARG A 26 -32.07 -19.63 35.15
C ARG A 26 -31.18 -18.41 34.80
N GLU A 27 -30.13 -18.16 35.58
CA GLU A 27 -29.17 -17.09 35.28
C GLU A 27 -28.46 -17.32 33.94
N LYS A 28 -27.99 -18.55 33.69
CA LYS A 28 -27.34 -18.93 32.44
C LYS A 28 -28.26 -18.79 31.22
N ILE A 29 -29.54 -19.16 31.36
CA ILE A 29 -30.56 -18.95 30.32
C ILE A 29 -30.71 -17.45 30.03
N ALA A 30 -30.87 -16.62 31.06
CA ALA A 30 -31.02 -15.18 30.88
C ALA A 30 -29.79 -14.54 30.21
N GLU A 31 -28.58 -14.98 30.55
CA GLU A 31 -27.35 -14.55 29.88
C GLU A 31 -27.31 -15.00 28.41
N ALA A 32 -27.68 -16.25 28.13
CA ALA A 32 -27.73 -16.79 26.77
C ALA A 32 -28.76 -16.05 25.90
N GLU A 33 -29.95 -15.77 26.43
CA GLU A 33 -30.99 -14.96 25.77
C GLU A 33 -30.48 -13.56 25.46
N ARG A 34 -29.79 -12.93 26.42
CA ARG A 34 -29.17 -11.61 26.21
C ARG A 34 -28.15 -11.64 25.07
N LEU A 35 -27.22 -12.59 25.08
CA LEU A 35 -26.19 -12.71 24.03
C LEU A 35 -26.81 -13.02 22.66
N LEU A 36 -27.80 -13.90 22.63
CA LEU A 36 -28.51 -14.27 21.40
C LEU A 36 -29.32 -13.10 20.83
N SER A 37 -30.00 -12.33 21.68
CA SER A 37 -30.70 -11.11 21.26
C SER A 37 -29.73 -10.04 20.73
N PHE A 38 -28.56 -9.89 21.37
CA PHE A 38 -27.50 -9.01 20.90
C PHE A 38 -27.01 -9.41 19.51
N VAL A 39 -26.63 -10.68 19.32
CA VAL A 39 -26.16 -11.19 18.01
C VAL A 39 -27.23 -11.01 16.94
N ARG A 40 -28.49 -11.36 17.21
CA ARG A 40 -29.60 -11.21 16.26
C ARG A 40 -29.81 -9.75 15.86
N SER A 41 -29.84 -8.82 16.83
CA SER A 41 -30.05 -7.40 16.53
C SER A 41 -28.95 -6.81 15.65
N ARG A 42 -27.69 -7.22 15.86
CA ARG A 42 -26.54 -6.79 15.04
C ARG A 42 -26.58 -7.36 13.63
N VAL A 43 -26.89 -8.66 13.52
CA VAL A 43 -26.99 -9.34 12.24
C VAL A 43 -28.16 -8.80 11.42
N GLU A 44 -29.33 -8.55 12.02
CA GLU A 44 -30.48 -7.97 11.33
C GLU A 44 -30.28 -6.51 10.93
N GLY A 45 -29.58 -5.73 11.77
CA GLY A 45 -29.29 -4.31 11.51
C GLY A 45 -28.26 -4.06 10.40
N ASN A 46 -27.51 -5.09 9.99
CA ASN A 46 -26.48 -4.98 8.96
C ASN A 46 -26.75 -5.96 7.80
N PRO A 47 -27.14 -5.49 6.60
CA PRO A 47 -27.48 -6.35 5.46
C PRO A 47 -26.41 -7.37 5.10
N ARG A 48 -25.14 -6.98 5.24
CA ARG A 48 -24.00 -7.83 4.89
C ARG A 48 -23.76 -8.91 5.94
N LEU A 49 -23.90 -8.58 7.22
CA LEU A 49 -23.86 -9.60 8.28
C LEU A 49 -25.07 -10.53 8.19
N LYS A 50 -26.25 -10.02 7.82
CA LYS A 50 -27.45 -10.83 7.58
C LYS A 50 -27.23 -11.87 6.49
N GLU A 51 -26.60 -11.48 5.39
CA GLU A 51 -26.27 -12.39 4.30
C GLU A 51 -25.28 -13.48 4.75
N LEU A 52 -24.28 -13.12 5.56
CA LEU A 52 -23.23 -14.03 6.01
C LEU A 52 -23.67 -14.96 7.14
N LEU A 53 -24.41 -14.45 8.12
CA LEU A 53 -24.69 -15.12 9.40
C LEU A 53 -26.16 -15.44 9.62
N GLY A 54 -27.07 -15.01 8.75
CA GLY A 54 -28.52 -15.20 8.94
C GLY A 54 -28.90 -16.65 9.23
N ARG A 55 -28.38 -17.60 8.43
CA ARG A 55 -28.63 -19.04 8.63
C ARG A 55 -28.08 -19.58 9.95
N LEU A 56 -26.92 -19.09 10.38
CA LEU A 56 -26.33 -19.45 11.68
C LEU A 56 -27.19 -18.93 12.83
N THR A 57 -27.64 -17.67 12.75
CA THR A 57 -28.48 -17.05 13.79
C THR A 57 -29.89 -17.65 13.90
N GLU A 58 -30.43 -18.17 12.81
CA GLU A 58 -31.70 -18.90 12.78
C GLU A 58 -31.58 -20.29 13.41
N SER A 59 -30.41 -20.94 13.28
CA SER A 59 -30.15 -22.27 13.85
C SER A 59 -29.83 -22.27 15.35
N LEU A 60 -29.54 -21.11 15.95
CA LEU A 60 -29.23 -20.99 17.37
C LEU A 60 -30.53 -20.97 18.19
N TRP A 61 -30.69 -21.98 19.03
CA TRP A 61 -31.81 -22.16 19.95
C TRP A 61 -31.31 -22.53 21.36
N ILE A 62 -31.96 -22.00 22.39
CA ILE A 62 -31.69 -22.36 23.78
C ILE A 62 -32.63 -23.53 24.12
N PRO A 63 -32.11 -24.73 24.41
CA PRO A 63 -32.95 -25.90 24.71
C PRO A 63 -33.83 -25.64 25.94
N ASP A 64 -35.04 -26.20 25.93
CA ASP A 64 -35.94 -26.10 27.08
C ASP A 64 -35.38 -26.85 28.29
N PRO A 65 -35.65 -26.39 29.53
CA PRO A 65 -35.23 -27.09 30.73
C PRO A 65 -35.88 -28.49 30.81
N PRO A 66 -35.19 -29.49 31.39
CA PRO A 66 -35.73 -30.85 31.48
C PRO A 66 -37.03 -30.91 32.29
N LEU A 67 -38.13 -31.34 31.66
CA LEU A 67 -39.47 -31.57 32.26
C LEU A 67 -39.58 -32.98 32.91
N PRO A 68 -40.58 -33.24 33.79
CA PRO A 68 -40.35 -33.84 35.12
C PRO A 68 -40.08 -35.36 35.15
N GLY A 69 -39.30 -35.77 36.15
CA GLY A 69 -39.01 -37.16 36.57
C GLY A 69 -38.86 -37.24 38.11
N SER A 70 -38.31 -38.33 38.66
CA SER A 70 -38.05 -38.41 40.10
C SER A 70 -37.02 -37.36 40.57
N ALA A 71 -37.05 -36.94 41.84
CA ALA A 71 -36.21 -35.83 42.34
C ALA A 71 -34.68 -36.05 42.13
N GLU A 72 -34.20 -37.30 42.19
CA GLU A 72 -32.81 -37.65 41.94
C GLU A 72 -32.44 -37.57 40.45
N GLU A 73 -33.35 -37.98 39.56
CA GLU A 73 -33.19 -37.85 38.10
C GLU A 73 -33.21 -36.40 37.66
N ILE A 74 -34.03 -35.57 38.29
CA ILE A 74 -34.08 -34.12 38.06
C ILE A 74 -32.72 -33.50 38.37
N GLY A 75 -32.13 -33.82 39.53
CA GLY A 75 -30.81 -33.27 39.92
C GLY A 75 -29.71 -33.55 38.89
N LYS A 76 -29.61 -34.82 38.41
CA LYS A 76 -28.62 -35.20 37.39
C LYS A 76 -28.86 -34.55 36.03
N ARG A 77 -30.13 -34.52 35.59
CA ARG A 77 -30.52 -33.86 34.33
C ARG A 77 -30.26 -32.35 34.36
N LEU A 78 -30.43 -31.72 35.52
CA LEU A 78 -30.16 -30.29 35.69
C LEU A 78 -28.66 -29.99 35.65
N GLU A 79 -27.82 -30.87 36.21
CA GLU A 79 -26.36 -30.74 36.12
C GLU A 79 -25.85 -30.91 34.68
N GLU A 80 -26.37 -31.89 33.94
CA GLU A 80 -26.06 -32.08 32.51
C GLU A 80 -26.51 -30.89 31.66
N TYR A 81 -27.71 -30.36 31.96
CA TYR A 81 -28.25 -29.17 31.32
C TYR A 81 -27.41 -27.92 31.64
N GLU A 82 -26.96 -27.74 32.88
CA GLU A 82 -26.04 -26.65 33.25
C GLU A 82 -24.72 -26.70 32.46
N LYS A 83 -24.13 -27.89 32.28
CA LYS A 83 -22.91 -28.08 31.48
C LYS A 83 -23.14 -27.78 30.00
N HIS A 84 -24.31 -28.15 29.48
CA HIS A 84 -24.71 -27.81 28.12
C HIS A 84 -24.86 -26.30 27.94
N LEU A 85 -25.49 -25.62 28.91
CA LEU A 85 -25.61 -24.16 28.93
C LEU A 85 -24.26 -23.46 29.01
N ASP A 86 -23.30 -23.96 29.80
CA ASP A 86 -21.94 -23.41 29.84
C ASP A 86 -21.27 -23.46 28.46
N THR A 87 -21.37 -24.61 27.78
CA THR A 87 -20.81 -24.80 26.43
C THR A 87 -21.49 -23.87 25.42
N LEU A 88 -22.81 -23.68 25.54
CA LEU A 88 -23.57 -22.78 24.67
C LEU A 88 -23.21 -21.32 24.93
N LEU A 89 -23.05 -20.93 26.19
CA LEU A 89 -22.62 -19.57 26.58
C LEU A 89 -21.23 -19.24 26.05
N GLU A 90 -20.27 -20.17 26.13
CA GLU A 90 -18.94 -19.98 25.54
C GLU A 90 -19.02 -19.72 24.04
N LYS A 91 -19.82 -20.53 23.31
CA LYS A 91 -20.05 -20.34 21.88
C LYS A 91 -20.72 -19.01 21.56
N LEU A 92 -21.74 -18.61 22.33
CA LEU A 92 -22.41 -17.33 22.13
C LEU A 92 -21.50 -16.13 22.43
N LYS A 93 -20.64 -16.23 23.44
CA LYS A 93 -19.62 -15.21 23.75
C LYS A 93 -18.64 -15.07 22.60
N ALA A 94 -18.07 -16.19 22.13
CA ALA A 94 -17.17 -16.20 20.97
C ALA A 94 -17.82 -15.59 19.72
N LEU A 95 -19.05 -16.02 19.43
CA LEU A 95 -19.84 -15.50 18.31
C LEU A 95 -20.11 -14.00 18.44
N SER A 96 -20.50 -13.51 19.63
CA SER A 96 -20.75 -12.09 19.83
C SER A 96 -19.51 -11.23 19.55
N LEU A 97 -18.33 -11.69 19.99
CA LEU A 97 -17.07 -11.00 19.73
C LEU A 97 -16.73 -11.04 18.23
N ALA A 98 -16.92 -12.17 17.58
CA ALA A 98 -16.66 -12.32 16.15
C ALA A 98 -17.60 -11.43 15.30
N VAL A 99 -18.87 -11.32 15.68
CA VAL A 99 -19.86 -10.45 15.02
C VAL A 99 -19.46 -8.98 15.14
N GLU A 100 -19.08 -8.52 16.35
CA GLU A 100 -18.59 -7.15 16.54
C GLU A 100 -17.34 -6.84 15.70
N VAL A 101 -16.43 -7.82 15.60
CA VAL A 101 -15.24 -7.69 14.76
C VAL A 101 -15.63 -7.59 13.29
N LEU A 102 -16.48 -8.49 12.78
CA LEU A 102 -16.91 -8.49 11.39
C LEU A 102 -17.65 -7.21 11.02
N GLU A 103 -18.51 -6.69 11.91
CA GLU A 103 -19.21 -5.42 11.72
C GLU A 103 -18.24 -4.26 11.46
N ARG A 104 -17.08 -4.25 12.14
CA ARG A 104 -16.05 -3.23 11.97
C ARG A 104 -15.12 -3.48 10.78
N VAL A 105 -14.76 -4.73 10.53
CA VAL A 105 -13.74 -5.09 9.53
C VAL A 105 -14.31 -5.10 8.11
N LEU A 106 -15.56 -5.54 7.92
CA LEU A 106 -16.16 -5.65 6.59
C LEU A 106 -16.18 -4.33 5.80
N PRO A 107 -16.58 -3.19 6.37
CA PRO A 107 -16.51 -1.90 5.66
C PRO A 107 -15.09 -1.49 5.29
N GLU A 108 -14.10 -1.77 6.15
CA GLU A 108 -12.70 -1.43 5.89
C GLU A 108 -12.12 -2.33 4.79
N VAL A 109 -12.51 -3.60 4.73
CA VAL A 109 -12.16 -4.51 3.64
C VAL A 109 -12.73 -4.05 2.31
N ASP A 110 -13.95 -3.51 2.28
CA ASP A 110 -14.53 -2.96 1.04
C ASP A 110 -13.76 -1.74 0.54
N LYS A 111 -13.48 -0.80 1.44
CA LYS A 111 -12.66 0.38 1.11
C LYS A 111 -11.29 -0.02 0.60
N LEU A 112 -10.64 -0.98 1.27
CA LEU A 112 -9.34 -1.50 0.86
C LEU A 112 -9.42 -2.14 -0.53
N LYS A 113 -10.44 -2.96 -0.78
CA LYS A 113 -10.66 -3.59 -2.09
C LYS A 113 -10.76 -2.55 -3.19
N GLU A 114 -11.56 -1.51 -3.02
CA GLU A 114 -11.68 -0.41 -3.99
C GLU A 114 -10.35 0.30 -4.24
N ARG A 115 -9.58 0.58 -3.16
CA ARG A 115 -8.26 1.22 -3.30
C ARG A 115 -7.28 0.32 -4.06
N LEU A 116 -7.24 -0.97 -3.73
CA LEU A 116 -6.38 -1.95 -4.40
C LEU A 116 -6.76 -2.16 -5.87
N GLU A 117 -8.05 -2.11 -6.22
CA GLU A 117 -8.51 -2.17 -7.62
C GLU A 117 -8.01 -0.95 -8.42
N ARG A 118 -8.08 0.26 -7.84
CA ARG A 118 -7.51 1.47 -8.47
C ARG A 118 -6.00 1.34 -8.66
N TRP A 119 -5.27 0.87 -7.63
CA TRP A 119 -3.83 0.65 -7.76
C TRP A 119 -3.50 -0.44 -8.77
N ALA A 120 -4.27 -1.51 -8.86
CA ALA A 120 -4.06 -2.56 -9.86
C ALA A 120 -4.17 -2.00 -11.29
N GLN A 121 -5.10 -1.07 -11.54
CA GLN A 121 -5.23 -0.39 -12.83
C GLN A 121 -4.01 0.49 -13.13
N VAL A 122 -3.60 1.32 -12.17
CA VAL A 122 -2.48 2.26 -12.32
C VAL A 122 -1.15 1.52 -12.49
N MET A 123 -0.96 0.40 -11.80
CA MET A 123 0.32 -0.34 -11.80
C MET A 123 0.51 -1.22 -13.04
N ARG A 124 -0.50 -1.39 -13.91
CA ARG A 124 -0.45 -2.29 -15.07
C ARG A 124 0.80 -2.09 -15.93
N ASP A 125 1.05 -0.85 -16.31
CA ASP A 125 2.18 -0.49 -17.19
C ASP A 125 3.40 0.02 -16.40
N VAL A 126 3.22 0.38 -15.13
CA VAL A 126 4.29 0.88 -14.25
C VAL A 126 5.12 -0.27 -13.69
N SER A 127 4.48 -1.32 -13.19
CA SER A 127 5.14 -2.51 -12.67
C SER A 127 4.25 -3.74 -12.89
N PRO A 128 4.43 -4.45 -14.03
CA PRO A 128 3.69 -5.69 -14.30
C PRO A 128 3.77 -6.75 -13.20
N PRO A 129 4.93 -6.94 -12.51
CA PRO A 129 5.00 -7.86 -11.37
C PRO A 129 4.07 -7.46 -10.21
N LEU A 130 4.03 -6.17 -9.87
CA LEU A 130 3.20 -5.68 -8.76
C LEU A 130 1.71 -5.66 -9.13
N HIS A 131 1.39 -5.38 -10.39
CA HIS A 131 0.04 -5.56 -10.92
C HIS A 131 -0.47 -7.00 -10.76
N LEU A 132 0.39 -7.99 -11.04
CA LEU A 132 0.06 -9.40 -10.86
C LEU A 132 -0.13 -9.76 -9.37
N GLU A 133 0.73 -9.23 -8.50
CA GLU A 133 0.62 -9.40 -7.04
C GLU A 133 -0.72 -8.84 -6.51
N LEU A 134 -1.07 -7.61 -6.89
CA LEU A 134 -2.35 -6.96 -6.57
C LEU A 134 -3.54 -7.77 -7.07
N SER A 135 -3.50 -8.24 -8.32
CA SER A 135 -4.59 -9.02 -8.93
C SER A 135 -4.79 -10.37 -8.23
N LYS A 136 -3.70 -11.07 -7.89
CA LYS A 136 -3.75 -12.31 -7.11
C LYS A 136 -4.31 -12.08 -5.71
N PHE A 137 -3.92 -10.97 -5.08
CA PHE A 137 -4.42 -10.60 -3.76
C PHE A 137 -5.93 -10.30 -3.80
N LEU A 138 -6.40 -9.51 -4.76
CA LEU A 138 -7.82 -9.24 -4.96
C LEU A 138 -8.62 -10.51 -5.24
N ALA A 139 -8.09 -11.45 -6.04
CA ALA A 139 -8.71 -12.74 -6.26
C ALA A 139 -8.81 -13.58 -4.97
N ARG A 140 -7.75 -13.60 -4.14
CA ARG A 140 -7.77 -14.25 -2.82
C ARG A 140 -8.80 -13.60 -1.89
N LEU A 141 -8.84 -12.27 -1.84
CA LEU A 141 -9.80 -11.52 -1.03
C LEU A 141 -11.24 -11.86 -1.42
N ASN A 142 -11.56 -11.84 -2.72
CA ASN A 142 -12.89 -12.20 -3.21
C ASN A 142 -13.27 -13.64 -2.88
N ARG A 143 -12.33 -14.61 -2.99
CA ARG A 143 -12.58 -16.00 -2.60
C ARG A 143 -12.89 -16.14 -1.11
N VAL A 144 -12.16 -15.42 -0.26
CA VAL A 144 -12.44 -15.42 1.19
C VAL A 144 -13.81 -14.79 1.47
N LEU A 145 -14.12 -13.65 0.85
CA LEU A 145 -15.43 -13.00 1.01
C LEU A 145 -16.60 -13.92 0.59
N GLN A 146 -16.45 -14.67 -0.50
CA GLN A 146 -17.44 -15.66 -0.95
C GLN A 146 -17.52 -16.90 -0.05
N GLY A 147 -16.39 -17.30 0.55
CA GLY A 147 -16.29 -18.46 1.44
C GLY A 147 -16.65 -18.19 2.89
N LEU A 148 -16.80 -16.93 3.30
CA LEU A 148 -17.15 -16.52 4.67
C LEU A 148 -18.37 -17.23 5.26
N PRO A 149 -19.50 -17.43 4.53
CA PRO A 149 -20.67 -18.11 5.08
C PRO A 149 -20.43 -19.57 5.50
N SER A 150 -19.38 -20.19 4.97
CA SER A 150 -19.02 -21.60 5.22
C SER A 150 -17.91 -21.77 6.25
N LEU A 151 -17.27 -20.67 6.66
CA LEU A 151 -16.22 -20.67 7.67
C LEU A 151 -16.83 -20.50 9.06
N GLU A 152 -16.15 -21.03 10.08
CA GLU A 152 -16.43 -20.62 11.47
C GLU A 152 -16.22 -19.10 11.57
N VAL A 153 -17.17 -18.43 12.22
CA VAL A 153 -17.29 -16.96 12.23
C VAL A 153 -16.02 -16.32 12.81
N GLU A 154 -15.45 -16.94 13.84
CA GLU A 154 -14.22 -16.54 14.49
C GLU A 154 -13.03 -16.60 13.52
N LYS A 155 -12.87 -17.72 12.81
CA LYS A 155 -11.81 -17.90 11.81
C LYS A 155 -11.98 -16.92 10.64
N GLY A 156 -13.21 -16.70 10.20
CA GLY A 156 -13.52 -15.71 9.17
C GLY A 156 -13.07 -14.30 9.56
N ALA A 157 -13.37 -13.89 10.80
CA ALA A 157 -12.99 -12.59 11.34
C ALA A 157 -11.45 -12.41 11.42
N GLU A 158 -10.72 -13.43 11.89
CA GLU A 158 -9.26 -13.41 11.96
C GLU A 158 -8.62 -13.34 10.57
N VAL A 159 -9.10 -14.16 9.62
CA VAL A 159 -8.60 -14.16 8.24
C VAL A 159 -8.81 -12.79 7.61
N LEU A 160 -9.97 -12.16 7.78
CA LEU A 160 -10.22 -10.83 7.24
C LEU A 160 -9.31 -9.75 7.85
N LYS A 161 -9.03 -9.81 9.16
CA LYS A 161 -8.04 -8.90 9.78
C LYS A 161 -6.66 -9.05 9.16
N SER A 162 -6.18 -10.29 9.03
CA SER A 162 -4.86 -10.56 8.43
C SER A 162 -4.77 -10.09 6.97
N LEU A 163 -5.87 -10.21 6.22
CA LEU A 163 -5.96 -9.71 4.85
C LEU A 163 -6.01 -8.19 4.81
N LEU A 164 -6.70 -7.54 5.74
CA LEU A 164 -6.72 -6.08 5.83
C LEU A 164 -5.30 -5.54 6.01
N GLU A 165 -4.55 -6.05 6.99
CA GLU A 165 -3.15 -5.66 7.24
C GLU A 165 -2.25 -5.93 6.04
N SER A 166 -2.35 -7.12 5.45
CA SER A 166 -1.55 -7.51 4.27
C SER A 166 -1.86 -6.63 3.06
N GLY A 167 -3.12 -6.27 2.87
CA GLY A 167 -3.56 -5.43 1.75
C GLY A 167 -3.14 -3.98 1.92
N GLU A 168 -3.15 -3.44 3.14
CA GLU A 168 -2.62 -2.10 3.43
C GLU A 168 -1.11 -2.00 3.14
N GLN A 169 -0.34 -3.03 3.50
CA GLN A 169 1.08 -3.11 3.16
C GLN A 169 1.30 -3.15 1.65
N LEU A 170 0.47 -3.93 0.94
CA LEU A 170 0.54 -4.02 -0.52
C LEU A 170 0.16 -2.71 -1.21
N GLU A 171 -0.84 -2.00 -0.69
CA GLU A 171 -1.21 -0.64 -1.13
C GLU A 171 -0.04 0.34 -0.95
N ALA A 172 0.59 0.34 0.23
CA ALA A 172 1.73 1.20 0.52
C ALA A 172 2.91 0.92 -0.43
N LYS A 173 3.18 -0.36 -0.71
CA LYS A 173 4.19 -0.80 -1.67
C LYS A 173 3.88 -0.31 -3.09
N ALA A 174 2.63 -0.43 -3.55
CA ALA A 174 2.19 0.07 -4.85
C ALA A 174 2.37 1.58 -4.98
N ARG A 175 1.95 2.32 -3.96
CA ARG A 175 2.12 3.78 -3.91
C ARG A 175 3.59 4.19 -3.95
N ALA A 176 4.46 3.51 -3.20
CA ALA A 176 5.89 3.79 -3.17
C ALA A 176 6.54 3.55 -4.53
N GLU A 177 6.25 2.42 -5.19
CA GLU A 177 6.82 2.08 -6.49
C GLU A 177 6.34 3.04 -7.59
N TYR A 178 5.05 3.42 -7.57
CA TYR A 178 4.51 4.43 -8.47
C TYR A 178 5.23 5.78 -8.33
N ASN A 179 5.33 6.28 -7.09
CA ASN A 179 6.00 7.55 -6.82
C ASN A 179 7.48 7.53 -7.20
N LYS A 180 8.15 6.38 -7.00
CA LYS A 180 9.53 6.18 -7.43
C LYS A 180 9.65 6.25 -8.94
N SER A 181 8.78 5.57 -9.69
CA SER A 181 8.78 5.60 -11.16
C SER A 181 8.57 7.03 -11.70
N VAL A 182 7.57 7.75 -11.18
CA VAL A 182 7.33 9.16 -11.54
C VAL A 182 8.54 10.03 -11.18
N GLY A 183 9.14 9.83 -9.99
CA GLY A 183 10.31 10.57 -9.55
C GLY A 183 11.54 10.37 -10.44
N LEU A 184 11.79 9.14 -10.88
CA LEU A 184 12.88 8.83 -11.82
C LEU A 184 12.67 9.54 -13.17
N LEU A 185 11.45 9.52 -13.70
CA LEU A 185 11.10 10.23 -14.93
C LEU A 185 11.22 11.75 -14.80
N MET A 186 10.85 12.32 -13.65
CA MET A 186 11.06 13.74 -13.38
C MET A 186 12.55 14.11 -13.35
N ASN A 187 13.40 13.28 -12.75
CA ASN A 187 14.85 13.51 -12.78
C ASN A 187 15.41 13.43 -14.21
N GLU A 188 14.90 12.49 -15.02
CA GLU A 188 15.27 12.40 -16.42
C GLU A 188 14.83 13.65 -17.21
N VAL A 189 13.62 14.15 -16.99
CA VAL A 189 13.13 15.41 -17.58
C VAL A 189 14.08 16.58 -17.26
N ILE A 190 14.54 16.71 -16.01
CA ILE A 190 15.49 17.75 -15.61
C ILE A 190 16.80 17.61 -16.40
N SER A 191 17.34 16.39 -16.49
CA SER A 191 18.59 16.15 -17.22
C SER A 191 18.46 16.45 -18.73
N VAL A 192 17.33 16.10 -19.34
CA VAL A 192 17.05 16.36 -20.75
C VAL A 192 16.84 17.85 -20.99
N ARG A 193 16.22 18.56 -20.02
CA ARG A 193 16.05 20.02 -20.07
C ARG A 193 17.39 20.74 -20.08
N GLU A 194 18.30 20.36 -19.19
CA GLU A 194 19.63 20.94 -19.13
C GLU A 194 20.40 20.72 -20.44
N LEU A 195 20.30 19.50 -21.00
CA LEU A 195 20.93 19.17 -22.27
C LEU A 195 20.33 19.97 -23.44
N LEU A 196 19.00 20.09 -23.52
CA LEU A 196 18.32 20.92 -24.51
C LEU A 196 18.71 22.39 -24.38
N GLY A 197 18.80 22.92 -23.16
CA GLY A 197 19.24 24.29 -22.92
C GLY A 197 20.65 24.56 -23.44
N LYS A 198 21.57 23.60 -23.25
CA LYS A 198 22.93 23.65 -23.81
C LYS A 198 22.93 23.53 -25.33
N ALA A 199 22.10 22.66 -25.91
CA ALA A 199 21.98 22.54 -27.36
C ALA A 199 21.45 23.85 -27.98
N LEU A 200 20.40 24.44 -27.40
CA LEU A 200 19.83 25.71 -27.86
C LEU A 200 20.83 26.87 -27.82
N SER A 201 21.77 26.90 -26.87
CA SER A 201 22.76 27.98 -26.78
C SER A 201 23.80 27.95 -27.91
N VAL A 202 24.03 26.80 -28.53
CA VAL A 202 25.03 26.60 -29.59
C VAL A 202 24.45 26.39 -30.99
N SER A 203 23.13 26.29 -31.09
CA SER A 203 22.46 25.96 -32.34
C SER A 203 22.32 27.16 -33.27
N TYR A 204 22.46 26.91 -34.57
CA TYR A 204 22.20 27.89 -35.61
C TYR A 204 20.70 28.22 -35.70
N PRO A 205 20.30 29.40 -36.25
CA PRO A 205 18.91 29.84 -36.29
C PRO A 205 17.93 28.84 -36.94
N HIS A 206 18.40 28.04 -37.92
CA HIS A 206 17.57 27.04 -38.60
C HIS A 206 17.27 25.79 -37.75
N ASP A 207 18.23 25.29 -36.96
CA ASP A 207 18.08 24.12 -36.09
C ASP A 207 17.34 24.45 -34.79
N ARG A 208 17.26 25.74 -34.45
CA ARG A 208 16.64 26.22 -33.22
C ARG A 208 15.16 25.86 -33.12
N PHE A 209 14.46 25.78 -34.26
CA PHE A 209 13.04 25.44 -34.30
C PHE A 209 12.76 24.02 -33.76
N GLU A 210 13.53 23.02 -34.21
CA GLU A 210 13.36 21.62 -33.76
C GLU A 210 13.63 21.47 -32.27
N LEU A 211 14.63 22.18 -31.75
CA LEU A 211 14.97 22.16 -30.32
C LEU A 211 13.94 22.90 -29.47
N GLU A 212 13.37 24.00 -29.96
CA GLU A 212 12.27 24.70 -29.29
C GLU A 212 10.99 23.84 -29.26
N GLU A 213 10.70 23.08 -30.31
CA GLU A 213 9.62 22.09 -30.30
C GLU A 213 9.89 20.98 -29.28
N GLY A 214 11.13 20.47 -29.22
CA GLY A 214 11.55 19.52 -28.19
C GLY A 214 11.38 20.06 -26.77
N MET A 215 11.68 21.34 -26.54
CA MET A 215 11.48 22.00 -25.25
C MET A 215 10.00 22.12 -24.88
N LYS A 216 9.12 22.44 -25.83
CA LYS A 216 7.66 22.46 -25.60
C LYS A 216 7.14 21.07 -25.20
N LYS A 217 7.51 20.03 -25.94
CA LYS A 217 7.14 18.64 -25.62
C LYS A 217 7.65 18.23 -24.25
N LEU A 218 8.88 18.61 -23.89
CA LEU A 218 9.43 18.33 -22.57
C LEU A 218 8.65 19.02 -21.44
N SER A 219 8.20 20.26 -21.64
CA SER A 219 7.32 20.95 -20.70
C SER A 219 5.95 20.30 -20.55
N GLU A 220 5.38 19.76 -21.64
CA GLU A 220 4.14 18.98 -21.59
C GLU A 220 4.31 17.68 -20.79
N VAL A 221 5.41 16.95 -21.01
CA VAL A 221 5.77 15.76 -20.24
C VAL A 221 5.96 16.09 -18.76
N GLU A 222 6.66 17.18 -18.44
CA GLU A 222 6.82 17.61 -17.05
C GLU A 222 5.48 17.91 -16.38
N ARG A 223 4.59 18.65 -17.06
CA ARG A 223 3.25 18.96 -16.53
C ARG A 223 2.45 17.69 -16.26
N LEU A 224 2.47 16.75 -17.19
CA LEU A 224 1.82 15.45 -17.03
C LEU A 224 2.38 14.68 -15.82
N LEU A 225 3.71 14.62 -15.65
CA LEU A 225 4.32 13.96 -14.49
C LEU A 225 3.98 14.67 -13.16
N GLN A 226 3.89 16.00 -13.15
CA GLN A 226 3.48 16.77 -11.97
C GLN A 226 2.01 16.50 -11.60
N GLU A 227 1.13 16.37 -12.60
CA GLU A 227 -0.27 15.98 -12.40
C GLU A 227 -0.36 14.55 -11.86
N LEU A 228 0.38 13.60 -12.44
CA LEU A 228 0.43 12.20 -11.99
C LEU A 228 0.94 12.05 -10.56
N LYS A 229 1.81 12.95 -10.10
CA LYS A 229 2.29 13.00 -8.71
C LYS A 229 1.21 13.46 -7.72
N LYS A 230 0.31 14.35 -8.15
CA LYS A 230 -0.82 14.85 -7.33
C LYS A 230 -1.99 13.86 -7.35
N THR A 231 -2.29 13.32 -8.52
CA THR A 231 -3.42 12.44 -8.75
C THR A 231 -2.94 11.22 -9.53
N PRO A 232 -2.72 10.08 -8.84
CA PRO A 232 -2.26 8.85 -9.49
C PRO A 232 -3.24 8.40 -10.56
N ALA A 233 -2.73 8.22 -11.79
CA ALA A 233 -3.52 7.77 -12.92
C ALA A 233 -2.69 6.78 -13.76
N PRO A 234 -3.34 5.92 -14.56
CA PRO A 234 -2.64 5.01 -15.45
C PRO A 234 -1.77 5.79 -16.44
N PHE A 235 -0.49 5.42 -16.55
CA PHE A 235 0.44 5.95 -17.53
C PHE A 235 1.47 4.88 -17.90
N SER A 236 2.14 5.05 -19.03
CA SER A 236 3.15 4.12 -19.53
C SER A 236 4.55 4.71 -19.41
N PRO A 237 5.35 4.34 -18.38
CA PRO A 237 6.74 4.76 -18.28
C PRO A 237 7.58 4.49 -19.54
N PRO A 238 7.44 3.34 -20.24
CA PRO A 238 8.17 3.09 -21.49
C PRO A 238 7.91 4.13 -22.57
N GLN A 239 6.66 4.62 -22.70
CA GLN A 239 6.33 5.67 -23.67
C GLN A 239 6.96 7.00 -23.30
N VAL A 240 6.94 7.36 -22.01
CA VAL A 240 7.59 8.60 -21.53
C VAL A 240 9.10 8.51 -21.73
N HIS A 241 9.73 7.39 -21.38
CA HIS A 241 11.16 7.17 -21.64
C HIS A 241 11.50 7.26 -23.13
N ALA A 242 10.69 6.68 -24.01
CA ALA A 242 10.92 6.75 -25.45
C ALA A 242 10.87 8.20 -25.96
N GLU A 243 9.93 8.99 -25.46
CA GLU A 243 9.82 10.41 -25.82
C GLU A 243 11.00 11.23 -25.28
N LEU A 244 11.39 11.01 -24.02
CA LEU A 244 12.56 11.64 -23.42
C LEU A 244 13.85 11.25 -24.17
N ALA A 245 14.00 9.99 -24.56
CA ALA A 245 15.15 9.51 -25.34
C ALA A 245 15.24 10.14 -26.73
N ARG A 246 14.10 10.35 -27.41
CA ARG A 246 14.05 11.07 -28.70
C ARG A 246 14.52 12.51 -28.55
N ILE A 247 13.99 13.23 -27.56
CA ILE A 247 14.37 14.62 -27.28
C ILE A 247 15.86 14.70 -26.91
N ARG A 248 16.34 13.76 -26.09
CA ARG A 248 17.75 13.65 -25.71
C ARG A 248 18.65 13.41 -26.91
N ALA A 249 18.28 12.48 -27.79
CA ALA A 249 19.06 12.16 -28.99
C ALA A 249 19.19 13.38 -29.91
N LEU A 250 18.09 14.11 -30.12
CA LEU A 250 18.10 15.37 -30.87
C LEU A 250 19.07 16.38 -30.24
N ALA A 251 18.95 16.62 -28.94
CA ALA A 251 19.82 17.57 -28.24
C ALA A 251 21.30 17.16 -28.28
N SER A 252 21.59 15.87 -28.07
CA SER A 252 22.96 15.32 -28.12
C SER A 252 23.57 15.43 -29.52
N GLN A 253 22.81 15.13 -30.57
CA GLN A 253 23.28 15.25 -31.94
C GLN A 253 23.70 16.69 -32.24
N ARG A 254 22.85 17.67 -31.94
CA ARG A 254 23.15 19.08 -32.19
C ARG A 254 24.33 19.60 -31.38
N LEU A 255 24.47 19.15 -30.13
CA LEU A 255 25.62 19.49 -29.32
C LEU A 255 26.93 18.93 -29.91
N SER A 256 26.89 17.71 -30.45
CA SER A 256 28.06 17.06 -31.06
C SER A 256 28.48 17.70 -32.39
N GLU A 257 27.54 18.28 -33.14
CA GLU A 257 27.83 19.05 -34.36
C GLU A 257 28.52 20.40 -34.04
N ALA A 258 28.23 20.98 -32.87
CA ALA A 258 28.74 22.30 -32.47
C ALA A 258 30.02 22.29 -31.61
N VAL A 259 30.35 21.14 -31.00
CA VAL A 259 31.46 21.00 -30.04
C VAL A 259 32.48 19.98 -30.56
N LYS A 260 33.76 20.40 -30.65
CA LYS A 260 34.84 19.50 -31.08
C LYS A 260 35.08 18.38 -30.05
N PRO A 261 35.62 17.21 -30.43
CA PRO A 261 35.88 16.11 -29.49
C PRO A 261 36.74 16.51 -28.28
N SER A 262 37.74 17.38 -28.48
CA SER A 262 38.58 17.92 -27.41
C SER A 262 37.81 18.85 -26.47
N GLU A 263 36.94 19.70 -27.01
CA GLU A 263 36.07 20.59 -26.23
C GLU A 263 35.02 19.81 -25.44
N ALA A 264 34.53 18.68 -25.97
CA ALA A 264 33.55 17.82 -25.31
C ALA A 264 34.12 17.17 -24.03
N ALA A 265 35.38 16.71 -24.07
CA ALA A 265 36.08 16.15 -22.90
C ALA A 265 36.24 17.20 -21.77
N VAL A 266 36.57 18.44 -22.14
CA VAL A 266 36.66 19.57 -21.20
C VAL A 266 35.27 19.93 -20.63
N LEU A 267 34.23 19.93 -21.46
CA LEU A 267 32.85 20.21 -21.05
C LEU A 267 32.32 19.15 -20.06
N GLU A 268 32.60 17.87 -20.30
CA GLU A 268 32.20 16.78 -19.41
C GLU A 268 32.96 16.83 -18.08
N ALA A 269 34.28 17.06 -18.12
CA ALA A 269 35.10 17.23 -16.93
C ALA A 269 34.63 18.41 -16.07
N TYR A 270 34.30 19.54 -16.71
CA TYR A 270 33.71 20.71 -16.05
C TYR A 270 32.33 20.40 -15.45
N SER A 271 31.44 19.73 -16.20
CA SER A 271 30.10 19.40 -15.73
C SER A 271 30.13 18.46 -14.51
N LYS A 272 31.06 17.50 -14.48
CA LYS A 272 31.28 16.62 -13.30
C LYS A 272 31.80 17.38 -12.08
N LEU A 273 32.64 18.40 -12.29
CA LEU A 273 33.11 19.28 -11.22
C LEU A 273 31.97 20.15 -10.68
N ALA A 274 31.14 20.72 -11.58
CA ALA A 274 30.00 21.54 -11.21
C ALA A 274 28.90 20.74 -10.46
N ALA A 275 28.64 19.49 -10.86
CA ALA A 275 27.67 18.63 -10.19
C ALA A 275 28.08 18.21 -8.77
N GLY A 276 29.38 18.18 -8.46
CA GLY A 276 29.91 17.82 -7.14
C GLY A 276 30.08 19.02 -6.19
N GLY A 277 29.85 20.23 -6.66
CA GLY A 277 30.06 21.45 -5.89
C GLY A 277 28.95 22.46 -6.15
N GLU A 278 27.87 22.39 -5.36
CA GLU A 278 26.92 23.50 -5.32
C GLU A 278 27.66 24.78 -4.91
N HIS A 279 27.85 25.68 -5.88
CA HIS A 279 28.18 27.10 -5.68
C HIS A 279 29.55 27.41 -5.06
N ARG A 280 30.56 26.54 -5.21
CA ARG A 280 31.94 26.92 -4.88
C ARG A 280 32.51 27.83 -5.98
N LEU A 281 32.84 29.06 -5.61
CA LEU A 281 33.70 29.93 -6.41
C LEU A 281 35.10 29.30 -6.43
N TYR A 282 35.54 28.85 -7.60
CA TYR A 282 36.90 28.33 -7.78
C TYR A 282 37.85 29.50 -8.10
N LEU A 283 39.11 29.39 -7.67
CA LEU A 283 40.17 30.20 -8.27
C LEU A 283 40.44 29.67 -9.69
N LEU A 284 40.75 30.57 -10.63
CA LEU A 284 40.88 30.20 -12.05
C LEU A 284 41.90 29.09 -12.28
N HIS A 285 43.04 29.17 -11.60
CA HIS A 285 44.09 28.17 -11.72
C HIS A 285 43.65 26.80 -11.18
N GLU A 286 42.93 26.74 -10.07
CA GLU A 286 42.42 25.48 -9.48
C GLU A 286 41.38 24.80 -10.38
N LEU A 287 40.52 25.61 -11.02
CA LEU A 287 39.53 25.12 -11.98
C LEU A 287 40.22 24.51 -13.20
N VAL A 288 41.19 25.24 -13.78
CA VAL A 288 41.93 24.80 -14.97
C VAL A 288 42.73 23.53 -14.69
N GLU A 289 43.44 23.46 -13.55
CA GLU A 289 44.17 22.25 -13.15
C GLU A 289 43.24 21.05 -12.96
N SER A 290 42.11 21.25 -12.29
CA SER A 290 41.16 20.17 -11.99
C SER A 290 40.50 19.62 -13.27
N VAL A 291 40.17 20.50 -14.22
CA VAL A 291 39.59 20.13 -15.51
C VAL A 291 40.65 19.50 -16.42
N SER A 292 41.86 20.03 -16.44
CA SER A 292 43.00 19.49 -17.23
C SER A 292 43.33 18.06 -16.80
N ARG A 293 43.46 17.78 -15.49
CA ARG A 293 43.72 16.43 -14.96
C ARG A 293 42.62 15.42 -15.33
N ARG A 294 41.38 15.86 -15.49
CA ARG A 294 40.22 15.00 -15.78
C ARG A 294 39.96 14.83 -17.29
N SER A 295 40.32 15.81 -18.10
CA SER A 295 40.12 15.81 -19.55
C SER A 295 41.35 15.30 -20.33
N GLY A 296 42.53 15.28 -19.70
CA GLY A 296 43.80 14.87 -20.34
C GLY A 296 44.42 15.95 -21.25
N ALA A 297 43.82 17.13 -21.35
CA ALA A 297 44.35 18.27 -22.10
C ALA A 297 45.39 19.05 -21.28
N THR A 298 46.30 19.76 -21.95
CA THR A 298 47.27 20.63 -21.26
C THR A 298 46.57 21.82 -20.57
N LEU A 299 47.25 22.49 -19.64
CA LEU A 299 46.66 23.63 -18.91
C LEU A 299 46.25 24.77 -19.84
N GLU A 300 47.09 25.10 -20.82
CA GLU A 300 46.84 26.17 -21.80
C GLU A 300 45.67 25.83 -22.73
N GLU A 301 45.63 24.59 -23.23
CA GLU A 301 44.51 24.11 -24.05
C GLU A 301 43.21 24.05 -23.25
N THR A 302 43.27 23.64 -21.98
CA THR A 302 42.11 23.61 -21.09
C THR A 302 41.56 25.02 -20.86
N LEU A 303 42.43 26.01 -20.61
CA LEU A 303 42.01 27.41 -20.44
C LEU A 303 41.35 27.95 -21.71
N ALA A 304 41.96 27.71 -22.88
CA ALA A 304 41.43 28.13 -24.17
C ALA A 304 40.07 27.48 -24.47
N MET A 305 39.94 26.18 -24.22
CA MET A 305 38.69 25.45 -24.41
C MET A 305 37.60 25.89 -23.41
N LEU A 306 37.94 26.15 -22.15
CA LEU A 306 36.98 26.72 -21.17
C LEU A 306 36.51 28.10 -21.62
N TYR A 307 37.39 28.94 -22.17
CA TYR A 307 37.02 30.24 -22.73
C TYR A 307 36.05 30.10 -23.91
N GLU A 308 36.36 29.23 -24.89
CA GLU A 308 35.49 29.00 -26.06
C GLU A 308 34.14 28.39 -25.66
N LEU A 309 34.11 27.42 -24.75
CA LEU A 309 32.86 26.84 -24.21
C LEU A 309 32.03 27.90 -23.47
N SER A 310 32.66 28.80 -22.72
CA SER A 310 32.00 29.91 -22.04
C SER A 310 31.41 30.92 -23.04
N LYS A 311 32.18 31.25 -24.08
CA LYS A 311 31.74 32.13 -25.17
C LYS A 311 30.57 31.55 -25.96
N LYS A 312 30.55 30.22 -26.16
CA LYS A 312 29.42 29.45 -26.73
C LYS A 312 28.21 29.33 -25.78
N GLY A 313 28.30 29.87 -24.56
CA GLY A 313 27.24 29.81 -23.55
C GLY A 313 27.02 28.43 -22.93
N LEU A 314 27.89 27.46 -23.20
CA LEU A 314 27.77 26.07 -22.72
C LEU A 314 28.14 25.91 -21.26
N ILE A 315 28.99 26.81 -20.75
CA ILE A 315 29.40 26.85 -19.34
C ILE A 315 29.35 28.29 -18.83
N LYS A 316 29.15 28.44 -17.52
CA LYS A 316 29.30 29.71 -16.81
C LYS A 316 30.33 29.52 -15.70
N PRO A 317 31.63 29.71 -15.99
CA PRO A 317 32.68 29.56 -15.00
C PRO A 317 32.46 30.57 -13.86
N LEU A 318 32.15 30.07 -12.66
CA LEU A 318 32.06 30.87 -11.44
C LEU A 318 33.46 30.97 -10.84
N VAL A 319 34.21 31.97 -11.29
CA VAL A 319 35.63 32.13 -10.97
C VAL A 319 35.88 33.42 -10.21
N LYS A 320 36.69 33.37 -9.15
CA LYS A 320 37.21 34.56 -8.48
C LYS A 320 38.53 34.95 -9.14
N VAL A 321 38.60 36.16 -9.70
CA VAL A 321 39.86 36.73 -10.23
C VAL A 321 40.49 37.49 -9.07
N SER A 322 41.61 36.97 -8.56
CA SER A 322 42.40 37.59 -7.49
C SER A 322 43.32 38.66 -8.04
#